data_AF-A0A1I4P504-F1
#
_entry.id   AF-A0A1I4P504-F1
#
_cell.length_a   1.000
_cell.length_b   1.000
_cell.length_c   1.000
_cell.angle_alpha   90.00
_cell.angle_beta   90.00
_cell.angle_gamma   90.00
#
_symmetry.space_group_name_H-M   'P 1'
#
loop_
_entity.id
_entity.type
_entity.pdbx_description
1 polymer ?
#
loop_
_entity_poly.entity_id
_entity_poly.type
_entity_poly.pdbx_seq_one_letter_code
_entity_poly.pdbx_strand_id
1 'polypeptide(L)'
;MKTMTSENISGSLSGPLLALALLTAGCTPITPRWDAHFGEAVDIAKAQQTINPEASLNTEPVMGVDGQAGDAIFDSYRNSFRNPQLSPRGVPSSLSSGGGGGGQRGNGN
;
A
#
# COMPACT_ATOMS: atom_id res chain seq x y z
N MET A 1 -7.74 37.87 -60.28
CA MET A 1 -6.95 36.62 -60.40
C MET A 1 -7.75 35.49 -59.78
N LYS A 2 -7.68 34.33 -60.41
CA LYS A 2 -8.67 33.25 -60.37
C LYS A 2 -8.15 32.13 -59.46
N THR A 3 -9.07 31.58 -58.65
CA THR A 3 -9.14 30.16 -58.18
C THR A 3 -7.97 29.55 -57.38
N MET A 4 -8.29 29.10 -56.16
CA MET A 4 -8.00 27.73 -55.66
C MET A 4 -9.18 27.34 -54.75
N THR A 5 -10.18 26.57 -55.22
CA THR A 5 -10.26 25.11 -55.05
C THR A 5 -9.73 24.63 -53.70
N SER A 6 -10.61 24.51 -52.72
CA SER A 6 -10.40 23.56 -51.62
C SER A 6 -11.51 22.54 -51.71
N GLU A 7 -11.22 21.48 -52.47
CA GLU A 7 -12.05 20.30 -52.54
C GLU A 7 -12.03 19.63 -51.18
N ASN A 8 -13.16 19.71 -50.49
CA ASN A 8 -13.88 18.56 -49.96
C ASN A 8 -13.04 17.32 -49.61
N ILE A 9 -12.17 17.41 -48.61
CA ILE A 9 -11.71 16.22 -47.86
C ILE A 9 -12.82 15.91 -46.84
N SER A 10 -13.96 15.48 -47.38
CA SER A 10 -15.09 14.97 -46.65
C SER A 10 -14.67 13.73 -45.86
N GLY A 11 -14.42 13.93 -44.58
CA GLY A 11 -15.28 13.32 -43.55
C GLY A 11 -15.17 11.82 -43.28
N SER A 12 -14.17 11.09 -43.78
CA SER A 12 -14.08 9.63 -43.53
C SER A 12 -12.96 9.21 -42.56
N LEU A 13 -11.86 9.98 -42.44
CA LEU A 13 -10.78 9.65 -41.48
C LEU A 13 -10.84 10.44 -40.15
N SER A 14 -11.68 11.46 -40.02
CA SER A 14 -11.75 12.28 -38.80
C SER A 14 -12.54 11.62 -37.67
N GLY A 15 -13.54 10.79 -38.00
CA GLY A 15 -14.37 10.07 -37.03
C GLY A 15 -13.59 9.14 -36.10
N PRO A 16 -12.82 8.17 -36.62
CA PRO A 16 -12.08 7.23 -35.77
C PRO A 16 -10.91 7.89 -35.05
N LEU A 17 -10.24 8.89 -35.66
CA LEU A 17 -9.12 9.60 -35.03
C LEU A 17 -9.57 10.48 -33.85
N LEU A 18 -10.72 11.15 -33.98
CA LEU A 18 -11.31 11.96 -32.92
C LEU A 18 -11.87 11.07 -31.79
N ALA A 19 -12.48 9.94 -32.12
CA ALA A 19 -12.92 8.95 -31.14
C ALA A 19 -11.73 8.38 -30.37
N LEU A 20 -10.64 8.02 -31.04
CA LEU A 20 -9.42 7.53 -30.41
C LEU A 20 -8.77 8.59 -29.49
N ALA A 21 -8.73 9.85 -29.94
CA ALA A 21 -8.23 10.96 -29.13
C ALA A 21 -9.06 11.17 -27.84
N LEU A 22 -10.39 11.07 -27.93
CA LEU A 22 -11.30 11.17 -26.78
C LEU A 22 -11.14 9.99 -25.82
N LEU A 23 -10.93 8.76 -26.33
CA LEU A 23 -10.63 7.61 -25.48
C LEU A 23 -9.28 7.74 -24.74
N THR A 24 -8.26 8.34 -25.37
CA THR A 24 -6.94 8.51 -24.73
C THR A 24 -6.88 9.70 -23.76
N ALA A 25 -7.74 10.72 -23.93
CA ALA A 25 -7.77 11.89 -23.06
C ALA A 25 -8.18 11.57 -21.61
N GLY A 26 -8.92 10.48 -21.39
CA GLY A 26 -9.25 9.97 -20.05
C GLY A 26 -8.24 8.95 -19.50
N CYS A 27 -7.32 8.45 -20.31
CA CYS A 27 -6.39 7.39 -19.94
C CYS A 27 -5.05 7.95 -19.40
N THR A 28 -4.78 9.24 -19.61
CA THR A 28 -3.65 9.92 -18.97
C THR A 28 -4.16 10.74 -17.79
N PRO A 29 -3.81 10.38 -16.55
CA PRO A 29 -4.16 11.21 -15.40
C PRO A 29 -3.37 12.53 -15.52
N ILE A 30 -4.02 13.58 -16.02
CA ILE A 30 -3.56 14.95 -15.79
C ILE A 30 -3.81 15.20 -14.31
N THR A 31 -2.74 15.18 -13.52
CA THR A 31 -2.79 15.42 -12.08
C THR A 31 -1.93 16.62 -11.67
N PRO A 32 -2.18 17.83 -12.21
CA PRO A 32 -1.28 18.97 -12.01
C PRO A 32 -1.13 19.37 -10.55
N ARG A 33 -2.17 19.15 -9.73
CA ARG A 33 -2.09 19.37 -8.27
C ARG A 33 -1.36 18.26 -7.53
N TRP A 34 -1.54 16.99 -7.91
CA TRP A 34 -0.83 15.91 -7.21
C TRP A 34 0.66 15.95 -7.52
N ASP A 35 1.04 16.20 -8.78
CA ASP A 35 2.45 16.31 -9.16
C ASP A 35 3.11 17.53 -8.49
N ALA A 36 2.38 18.63 -8.32
CA ALA A 36 2.88 19.81 -7.61
C ALA A 36 3.12 19.58 -6.11
N HIS A 37 2.32 18.72 -5.46
CA HIS A 37 2.38 18.45 -4.01
C HIS A 37 2.97 17.07 -3.66
N PHE A 38 3.47 16.31 -4.64
CA PHE A 38 3.97 14.96 -4.41
C PHE A 38 5.12 14.94 -3.38
N GLY A 39 6.03 15.91 -3.45
CA GLY A 39 7.13 16.04 -2.48
C GLY A 39 6.63 16.24 -1.04
N GLU A 40 5.66 17.13 -0.85
CA GLU A 40 5.04 17.40 0.45
C GLU A 40 4.35 16.14 1.00
N ALA A 41 3.61 15.41 0.16
CA ALA A 41 2.97 14.17 0.55
C ALA A 41 3.97 13.09 0.99
N VAL A 42 5.10 12.97 0.28
CA VAL A 42 6.18 12.05 0.65
C VAL A 42 6.85 12.46 1.96
N ASP A 43 7.09 13.75 2.18
CA ASP A 43 7.71 14.24 3.41
C ASP A 43 6.80 14.02 4.63
N ILE A 44 5.49 14.24 4.48
CA ILE A 44 4.50 13.90 5.50
C ILE A 44 4.51 12.40 5.78
N ALA A 45 4.48 11.56 4.75
CA ALA A 45 4.50 10.11 4.92
C ALA A 45 5.78 9.64 5.63
N LYS A 46 6.94 10.19 5.26
CA LYS A 46 8.21 9.91 5.94
C LYS A 46 8.19 10.35 7.39
N ALA A 47 7.68 11.54 7.69
CA ALA A 47 7.57 12.03 9.06
C ALA A 47 6.68 11.12 9.92
N GLN A 48 5.58 10.59 9.34
CA GLN A 48 4.70 9.64 10.03
C GLN A 48 5.33 8.24 10.22
N GLN A 49 6.23 7.84 9.31
CA GLN A 49 6.93 6.55 9.38
C GLN A 49 8.21 6.62 10.23
N THR A 50 8.73 7.82 10.47
CA THR A 50 9.97 8.03 11.24
C THR A 50 9.66 8.03 12.73
N ILE A 51 10.03 6.95 13.41
CA ILE A 51 9.80 6.78 14.86
C ILE A 51 10.68 7.75 15.68
N ASN A 52 11.91 7.99 15.24
CA ASN A 52 12.85 8.88 15.92
C ASN A 52 13.71 9.65 14.90
N PRO A 53 13.41 10.92 14.62
CA PRO A 53 14.17 11.72 13.65
C PRO A 53 15.59 12.06 14.14
N GLU A 54 15.81 12.13 15.45
CA GLU A 54 17.11 12.49 16.05
C GLU A 54 17.99 11.27 16.37
N ALA A 55 17.64 10.08 15.85
CA ALA A 55 18.33 8.84 16.15
C ALA A 55 19.84 8.87 15.79
N SER A 56 20.23 9.65 14.80
CA SER A 56 21.64 9.80 14.36
C SER A 56 22.51 10.55 15.36
N LEU A 57 21.92 11.37 16.24
CA LEU A 57 22.65 12.12 17.27
C LEU A 57 22.95 11.27 18.51
N ASN A 58 22.27 10.12 18.64
CA ASN A 58 22.53 9.20 19.75
C ASN A 58 23.87 8.48 19.56
N THR A 59 24.80 8.69 20.49
CA THR A 59 26.11 8.05 20.52
C THR A 59 26.19 6.89 21.53
N GLU A 60 25.08 6.62 22.23
CA GLU A 60 25.00 5.50 23.17
C GLU A 60 25.22 4.17 22.42
N PRO A 61 26.05 3.27 22.95
CA PRO A 61 26.24 1.96 22.34
C PRO A 61 24.92 1.19 22.30
N VAL A 62 24.62 0.57 21.16
CA VAL A 62 23.45 -0.30 21.01
C VAL A 62 23.63 -1.52 21.93
N MET A 63 22.89 -1.53 23.04
CA MET A 63 22.73 -2.70 23.88
C MET A 63 21.90 -3.71 23.07
N GLY A 64 22.55 -4.78 22.58
CA GLY A 64 21.90 -5.80 21.76
C GLY A 64 20.76 -6.53 22.48
N VAL A 65 20.18 -7.52 21.81
CA VAL A 65 19.14 -8.38 22.40
C VAL A 65 19.80 -9.37 23.37
N ASP A 66 19.24 -9.54 24.57
CA ASP A 66 19.73 -10.54 25.52
C ASP A 66 19.45 -11.96 24.97
N GLY A 67 20.31 -12.93 25.32
CA GLY A 67 20.23 -14.28 24.74
C GLY A 67 18.89 -14.98 25.02
N GLN A 68 18.29 -14.74 26.19
CA GLN A 68 17.02 -15.36 26.57
C GLN A 68 15.84 -14.74 25.82
N ALA A 69 15.82 -13.42 25.62
CA ALA A 69 14.85 -12.74 24.78
C ALA A 69 15.00 -13.17 23.32
N GLY A 70 16.23 -13.35 22.83
CA GLY A 70 16.48 -13.90 21.50
C GLY A 70 15.83 -15.27 21.32
N ASP A 71 16.05 -16.19 22.26
CA ASP A 71 15.43 -17.53 22.25
C ASP A 71 13.89 -17.46 22.26
N ALA A 72 13.33 -16.63 23.14
CA ALA A 72 11.89 -16.41 23.23
C ALA A 72 11.28 -15.82 21.94
N ILE A 73 12.01 -14.95 21.23
CA ILE A 73 11.59 -14.40 19.92
C ILE A 73 11.51 -15.52 18.88
N PHE A 74 12.54 -16.37 18.79
CA PHE A 74 12.54 -17.49 17.84
C PHE A 74 11.45 -18.51 18.15
N ASP A 75 11.21 -18.82 19.42
CA ASP A 75 10.13 -19.70 19.82
C ASP A 75 8.76 -19.12 19.50
N SER A 76 8.54 -17.84 19.78
CA SER A 76 7.29 -17.13 19.44
C SER A 76 7.07 -17.09 17.92
N TYR A 77 8.13 -16.83 17.14
CA TYR A 77 8.09 -16.86 15.68
C TYR A 77 7.69 -18.24 15.19
N ARG A 78 8.36 -19.31 15.64
CA ARG A 78 8.03 -20.68 15.27
C ARG A 78 6.59 -21.05 15.65
N ASN A 79 6.15 -20.64 16.84
CA ASN A 79 4.80 -20.90 17.32
C ASN A 79 3.74 -20.16 16.49
N SER A 80 4.05 -18.98 15.95
CA SER A 80 3.12 -18.23 15.09
C SER A 80 2.71 -18.97 13.82
N PHE A 81 3.57 -19.83 13.27
CA PHE A 81 3.23 -20.67 12.11
C PHE A 81 2.49 -21.95 12.49
N ARG A 82 2.73 -22.47 13.70
CA ARG A 82 2.02 -23.67 14.21
C ARG A 82 0.61 -23.32 14.66
N ASN A 83 0.48 -22.18 15.34
CA ASN A 83 -0.75 -21.65 15.90
C ASN A 83 -0.89 -20.19 15.45
N PRO A 84 -1.38 -19.94 14.22
CA PRO A 84 -1.59 -18.58 13.72
C PRO A 84 -2.60 -17.89 14.64
N GLN A 85 -2.09 -16.99 15.48
CA GLN A 85 -2.92 -16.16 16.34
C GLN A 85 -3.69 -15.22 15.42
N LEU A 86 -5.01 -15.19 15.52
CA LEU A 86 -5.82 -14.13 14.93
C LEU A 86 -5.36 -12.82 15.55
N SER A 87 -4.61 -12.02 14.78
CA SER A 87 -4.01 -10.79 15.27
C SER A 87 -5.12 -9.89 15.84
N PRO A 88 -4.98 -9.32 17.06
CA PRO A 88 -6.03 -8.47 17.67
C PRO A 88 -6.33 -7.15 16.93
N ARG A 89 -5.85 -6.98 15.70
CA ARG A 89 -6.03 -5.78 14.90
C ARG A 89 -7.17 -5.99 13.87
N GLY A 90 -8.39 -5.76 14.35
CA GLY A 90 -9.46 -5.13 13.56
C GLY A 90 -10.12 -5.91 12.44
N VAL A 91 -9.85 -7.20 12.24
CA VAL A 91 -10.71 -8.03 11.38
C VAL A 91 -11.84 -8.62 12.23
N PRO A 92 -13.12 -8.30 11.95
CA PRO A 92 -14.21 -8.88 12.71
C PRO A 92 -14.18 -10.39 12.52
N SER A 93 -14.18 -11.10 13.64
CA SER A 93 -14.24 -12.57 13.75
C SER A 93 -15.49 -13.18 13.09
N SER A 94 -16.40 -12.38 12.56
CA SER A 94 -17.55 -12.79 11.75
C SER A 94 -17.19 -13.26 10.33
N LEU A 95 -15.94 -13.08 9.88
CA LEU A 95 -15.45 -13.65 8.61
C LEU A 95 -14.65 -14.96 8.80
N SER A 96 -14.66 -15.54 10.00
CA SER A 96 -14.12 -16.87 10.25
C SER A 96 -15.20 -17.94 10.03
N SER A 97 -15.57 -18.17 8.77
CA SER A 97 -16.36 -19.35 8.40
C SER A 97 -15.45 -20.57 8.35
N GLY A 98 -15.51 -21.41 9.40
CA GLY A 98 -15.02 -22.79 9.33
C GLY A 98 -14.27 -23.31 10.56
N GLY A 99 -15.03 -23.89 11.50
CA GLY A 99 -14.71 -25.24 12.01
C GLY A 99 -13.93 -25.38 13.33
N GLY A 100 -14.67 -25.68 14.41
CA GLY A 100 -14.35 -26.66 15.48
C GLY A 100 -13.14 -26.39 16.40
N GLY A 101 -13.18 -26.53 17.72
CA GLY A 101 -14.12 -27.14 18.65
C GLY A 101 -13.36 -27.47 19.96
N GLY A 102 -14.04 -27.36 21.11
CA GLY A 102 -13.63 -27.89 22.43
C GLY A 102 -12.62 -27.02 23.21
N GLY A 103 -12.76 -26.68 24.49
CA GLY A 103 -13.60 -27.23 25.56
C GLY A 103 -12.79 -28.05 26.57
N GLN A 104 -11.99 -27.40 27.43
CA GLN A 104 -11.47 -27.91 28.72
C GLN A 104 -10.84 -26.70 29.45
N ARG A 105 -11.21 -26.19 30.64
CA ARG A 105 -11.67 -26.75 31.92
C ARG A 105 -10.81 -27.91 32.43
N GLY A 106 -9.91 -27.64 33.37
CA GLY A 106 -9.21 -28.65 34.17
C GLY A 106 -8.08 -28.09 35.04
N ASN A 107 -8.35 -27.98 36.35
CA ASN A 107 -7.43 -27.73 37.46
C ASN A 107 -6.74 -29.04 37.90
N GLY A 108 -5.49 -28.98 38.39
CA GLY A 108 -4.97 -29.94 39.37
C GLY A 108 -3.57 -30.53 39.12
N ASN A 109 -2.53 -29.92 39.71
CA ASN A 109 -1.66 -30.50 40.75
C ASN A 109 -0.59 -29.48 41.15
#